data_AF-A0A9P8LAP0-F1
#
_entry.id   AF-A0A9P8LAP0-F1
#
_cell.length_a   1.000
_cell.length_b   1.000
_cell.length_c   1.000
_cell.angle_alpha   90.00
_cell.angle_beta   90.00
_cell.angle_gamma   90.00
#
_symmetry.space_group_name_H-M   'P 1'
#
loop_
_entity.id
_entity.type
_entity.pdbx_description
1 polymer ?
#
loop_
_entity_poly.entity_id
_entity_poly.type
_entity_poly.pdbx_seq_one_letter_code
_entity_poly.pdbx_strand_id
1 'polypeptide(L)'
;MDLRKIHVGTVSYANEAMDEVLSYVRQGFSMPAPGVNQPLASAATASAYPTPSTTNMPSAHVRTRREIGSRVRDIVLALALCHNVTPTLEDGNGKSVTAYQASSPDEIAIVKWTESVGLRLVHRDRKGMTLQSVSTGLVVARVRILDLFPFTSEGKRMGVIVRFAGGLEPSTASNEEAGEIWFYQKGADTVMSSIVAANDWLDEETANMAREGLRTLVVGRKKLSLQQYQEFSSNYKQASLALHGRDAGMARVVGQYLECDLELLGVTGVEDKLQKDVKPSLELLRNAGIKIWMLTGDKVETARCVAVNAKLVARGQYVHTISKLKRKDLAEDSLNLLRSKTDACLLIDGESLSLFLAHYRDAFISLTVLLPAVIACRCSPTQKAEVANLIRRYTKKRICCIGDGGNDVSMIQAADVGVGIVGKEGRQASLAADFSIEQFCHLTKLLVWHGRNSYKRSAKLAQFVIHRGLIISVCQTMYSIASKFEPIALYK
;
A
#
# COMPACT_ATOMS: atom_id res chain seq x y z
N MET A 1 -5.85 -0.09 7.66
CA MET A 1 -4.47 -0.57 7.82
C MET A 1 -4.22 -0.86 9.29
N ASP A 2 -4.07 -2.14 9.62
CA ASP A 2 -3.65 -2.59 10.95
C ASP A 2 -2.59 -3.67 10.77
N LEU A 3 -1.46 -3.59 11.49
CA LEU A 3 -0.46 -4.65 11.45
C LEU A 3 -0.98 -5.85 12.25
N ARG A 4 -1.09 -7.01 11.59
CA ARG A 4 -1.70 -8.22 12.18
C ARG A 4 -0.72 -9.34 12.45
N LYS A 5 0.37 -9.40 11.70
CA LYS A 5 1.30 -10.54 11.73
C LYS A 5 2.74 -10.06 11.63
N ILE A 6 3.62 -10.69 12.40
CA ILE A 6 5.07 -10.61 12.20
C ILE A 6 5.64 -12.01 12.15
N HIS A 7 6.62 -12.24 11.29
CA HIS A 7 7.35 -13.49 11.20
C HIS A 7 8.85 -13.22 11.27
N VAL A 8 9.51 -13.77 12.29
CA VAL A 8 10.95 -13.56 12.58
C VAL A 8 11.80 -14.77 12.19
N GLY A 9 11.36 -15.52 11.19
CA GLY A 9 12.06 -16.65 10.57
C GLY A 9 11.79 -18.01 11.19
N THR A 10 11.77 -18.10 12.52
CA THR A 10 11.44 -19.36 13.20
C THR A 10 10.02 -19.39 13.75
N VAL A 11 9.45 -18.22 14.04
CA VAL A 11 8.15 -18.09 14.70
C VAL A 11 7.35 -16.98 14.04
N SER A 12 6.05 -17.24 13.88
CA SER A 12 5.05 -16.25 13.51
C SER A 12 4.24 -15.83 14.73
N TYR A 13 4.03 -14.53 14.88
CA TYR A 13 3.14 -13.96 15.89
C TYR A 13 1.94 -13.31 15.20
N ALA A 14 0.73 -13.67 15.63
CA ALA A 14 -0.55 -13.13 15.16
C ALA A 14 -1.57 -13.10 16.30
N ASN A 15 -2.50 -12.14 16.27
CA ASN A 15 -3.60 -12.03 17.25
C ASN A 15 -3.11 -12.14 18.71
N GLU A 16 -3.60 -13.10 19.49
CA GLU A 16 -3.29 -13.30 20.92
C GLU A 16 -1.80 -13.59 21.16
N ALA A 17 -1.08 -14.17 20.19
CA ALA A 17 0.35 -14.38 20.30
C ALA A 17 1.17 -13.07 20.26
N MET A 18 0.54 -11.92 19.95
CA MET A 18 1.21 -10.62 20.01
C MET A 18 1.53 -10.17 21.45
N ASP A 19 0.85 -10.72 22.46
CA ASP A 19 1.20 -10.44 23.86
C ASP A 19 2.59 -10.99 24.23
N GLU A 20 3.05 -12.04 23.53
CA GLU A 20 4.42 -12.53 23.67
C GLU A 20 5.44 -11.52 23.12
N VAL A 21 5.13 -10.85 22.02
CA VAL A 21 5.97 -9.80 21.43
C VAL A 21 6.17 -8.67 22.43
N LEU A 22 5.10 -8.22 23.08
CA LEU A 22 5.14 -7.23 24.15
C LEU A 22 6.04 -7.70 25.31
N SER A 23 6.01 -8.98 25.68
CA SER A 23 6.88 -9.54 26.72
C SER A 23 8.36 -9.48 26.31
N TYR A 24 8.70 -9.87 25.08
CA TYR A 24 10.07 -9.80 24.57
C TYR A 24 10.58 -8.37 24.47
N VAL A 25 9.75 -7.42 24.02
CA VAL A 25 10.09 -6.00 23.96
C VAL A 25 10.33 -5.45 25.37
N ARG A 26 9.46 -5.77 26.33
CA ARG A 26 9.64 -5.36 27.74
C ARG A 26 10.93 -5.89 28.33
N GLN A 27 11.24 -7.17 28.15
CA GLN A 27 12.48 -7.78 28.65
C GLN A 27 13.72 -7.26 27.92
N GLY A 28 13.61 -7.02 26.61
CA GLY A 28 14.72 -6.57 25.76
C GLY A 28 15.13 -5.12 25.99
N PHE A 29 14.23 -4.29 26.51
CA PHE A 29 14.45 -2.86 26.76
C PHE A 29 14.29 -2.44 28.24
N SER A 30 14.05 -3.39 29.16
CA SER A 30 14.12 -3.13 30.60
C SER A 30 15.58 -2.97 31.05
N MET A 31 15.94 -1.76 31.49
CA MET A 31 17.19 -1.54 32.23
C MET A 31 17.08 -2.12 33.64
N PRO A 32 18.17 -2.67 34.23
CA PRO A 32 18.23 -2.92 35.66
C PRO A 32 18.11 -1.60 36.45
N ALA A 33 17.58 -1.67 37.67
CA ALA A 33 17.44 -0.55 38.59
C ALA A 33 18.76 0.24 38.79
N PRO A 34 18.70 1.56 39.09
CA PRO A 34 19.90 2.38 39.23
C PRO A 34 20.70 1.94 40.45
N GLY A 35 21.93 1.46 40.21
CA GLY A 35 22.82 0.96 41.27
C GLY A 35 23.89 -0.03 40.81
N VAL A 36 23.80 -0.56 39.57
CA VAL A 36 24.84 -1.43 39.00
C VAL A 36 25.42 -0.74 37.77
N ASN A 37 26.64 -0.21 37.89
CA ASN A 37 27.42 0.26 36.75
C ASN A 37 27.80 -0.94 35.86
N GLN A 38 26.94 -1.26 34.89
CA GLN A 38 27.34 -1.93 33.68
C GLN A 38 27.04 -1.00 32.49
N PRO A 39 28.00 -0.82 31.56
CA PRO A 39 27.71 -0.11 30.33
C PRO A 39 26.54 -0.81 29.63
N LEU A 40 25.69 -0.04 28.93
CA LEU A 40 24.68 -0.57 27.99
C LEU A 40 25.30 -1.76 27.27
N ALA A 41 24.75 -2.96 27.49
CA ALA A 41 25.32 -4.19 27.00
C ALA A 41 25.63 -4.02 25.50
N SER A 42 26.92 -4.03 25.20
CA SER A 42 27.45 -4.03 23.85
C SER A 42 26.72 -5.12 23.06
N ALA A 43 26.34 -4.76 21.83
CA ALA A 43 25.80 -5.65 20.82
C ALA A 43 26.88 -6.65 20.34
N ALA A 44 27.35 -7.51 21.24
CA ALA A 44 28.18 -8.66 20.91
C ALA A 44 27.26 -9.80 20.44
N THR A 45 26.96 -9.79 19.14
CA THR A 45 26.54 -10.99 18.42
C THR A 45 27.68 -12.01 18.48
N ALA A 46 27.55 -13.04 19.31
CA ALA A 46 28.47 -14.17 19.29
C ALA A 46 28.13 -15.09 18.11
N SER A 47 28.71 -14.82 16.94
CA SER A 47 28.83 -15.81 15.87
C SER A 47 30.23 -16.43 15.94
N ALA A 48 30.38 -17.49 16.73
CA ALA A 48 31.58 -18.33 16.71
C ALA A 48 31.14 -19.80 16.71
N TYR A 49 31.54 -20.53 15.67
CA TYR A 49 31.45 -21.98 15.58
C TYR A 49 32.15 -22.61 16.79
N PRO A 50 31.55 -23.61 17.48
CA PRO A 50 32.17 -24.16 18.68
C PRO A 50 33.15 -25.30 18.35
N THR A 51 34.41 -25.12 18.76
CA THR A 51 35.32 -26.22 19.15
C THR A 51 35.00 -26.66 20.58
N PRO A 52 35.12 -27.95 20.94
CA PRO A 52 34.63 -28.46 22.21
C PRO A 52 35.66 -28.33 23.33
N SER A 53 35.34 -27.59 24.39
CA SER A 53 35.96 -27.80 25.70
C SER A 53 35.04 -27.33 26.84
N THR A 54 34.42 -28.34 27.47
CA THR A 54 34.03 -28.49 28.89
C THR A 54 33.43 -27.35 29.72
N THR A 55 32.24 -27.71 30.23
CA THR A 55 31.60 -27.46 31.54
C THR A 55 30.73 -26.22 31.79
N ASN A 56 29.48 -26.51 32.18
CA ASN A 56 28.33 -25.68 32.58
C ASN A 56 27.48 -25.03 31.46
N MET A 57 26.53 -25.81 30.93
CA MET A 57 25.49 -25.37 29.99
C MET A 57 24.14 -25.10 30.70
N PRO A 58 23.49 -23.94 30.50
CA PRO A 58 22.05 -23.81 30.69
C PRO A 58 21.30 -24.63 29.61
N SER A 59 20.10 -25.11 29.94
CA SER A 59 19.32 -26.00 29.06
C SER A 59 19.05 -25.36 27.67
N ALA A 60 19.09 -26.18 26.62
CA ALA A 60 18.96 -25.76 25.22
C ALA A 60 17.72 -24.89 24.95
N HIS A 61 16.62 -25.12 25.67
CA HIS A 61 15.37 -24.35 25.56
C HIS A 61 15.50 -22.87 25.95
N VAL A 62 16.39 -22.53 26.89
CA VAL A 62 16.59 -21.14 27.34
C VAL A 62 17.38 -20.34 26.30
N ARG A 63 18.32 -20.99 25.60
CA ARG A 63 19.12 -20.37 24.52
C ARG A 63 18.26 -20.01 23.32
N THR A 64 17.43 -20.94 22.84
CA THR A 64 16.51 -20.69 21.72
C THR A 64 15.50 -19.57 22.01
N ARG A 65 14.99 -19.48 23.25
CA ARG A 65 14.04 -18.41 23.63
C ARG A 65 14.69 -17.03 23.66
N ARG A 66 15.95 -16.94 24.12
CA ARG A 66 16.72 -15.69 24.16
C ARG A 66 17.08 -15.19 22.76
N GLU A 67 17.43 -16.10 21.86
CA GLU A 67 17.68 -15.79 20.44
C GLU A 67 16.43 -15.28 19.73
N ILE A 68 15.28 -15.94 19.91
CA ILE A 68 13.99 -15.48 19.38
C ILE A 68 13.64 -14.09 19.93
N GLY A 69 13.79 -13.88 21.24
CA GLY A 69 13.53 -12.59 21.87
C GLY A 69 14.40 -11.46 21.29
N SER A 70 15.68 -11.72 20.99
CA SER A 70 16.55 -10.75 20.32
C SER A 70 16.06 -10.42 18.92
N ARG A 71 15.65 -11.41 18.11
CA ARG A 71 15.13 -11.18 16.75
C ARG A 71 13.84 -10.38 16.76
N VAL A 72 12.93 -10.67 17.70
CA VAL A 72 11.67 -9.93 17.90
C VAL A 72 11.96 -8.48 18.29
N ARG A 73 12.89 -8.25 19.23
CA ARG A 73 13.30 -6.90 19.61
C ARG A 73 13.86 -6.13 18.41
N ASP A 74 14.71 -6.76 17.62
CA ASP A 74 15.42 -6.14 16.52
C ASP A 74 14.47 -5.77 15.36
N ILE A 75 13.48 -6.61 15.02
CA ILE A 75 12.46 -6.25 14.02
C ILE A 75 11.55 -5.13 14.52
N VAL A 76 11.15 -5.14 15.80
CA VAL A 76 10.32 -4.07 16.38
C VAL A 76 11.08 -2.75 16.36
N LEU A 77 12.36 -2.77 16.70
CA LEU A 77 13.22 -1.59 16.62
C LEU A 77 13.37 -1.10 15.18
N ALA A 78 13.60 -1.99 14.21
CA ALA A 78 13.69 -1.63 12.80
C ALA A 78 12.40 -0.97 12.29
N LEU A 79 11.23 -1.51 12.68
CA LEU A 79 9.93 -0.95 12.33
C LEU A 79 9.68 0.43 12.98
N ALA A 80 10.15 0.63 14.21
CA ALA A 80 10.05 1.90 14.93
C ALA A 80 11.06 2.97 14.47
N LEU A 81 12.05 2.61 13.64
CA LEU A 81 13.05 3.53 13.11
C LEU A 81 12.87 3.79 11.60
N CYS A 82 12.54 2.77 10.82
CA CYS A 82 12.43 2.86 9.37
C CYS A 82 11.05 3.39 8.95
N HIS A 83 10.78 4.68 9.15
CA HIS A 83 9.55 5.36 8.71
C HIS A 83 9.72 6.89 8.59
N ASN A 84 8.70 7.56 8.02
CA ASN A 84 8.64 9.02 7.97
C ASN A 84 7.48 9.62 8.79
N VAL A 85 6.92 8.84 9.73
CA VAL A 85 5.88 9.29 10.67
C VAL A 85 6.41 10.34 11.65
N THR A 86 5.65 11.42 11.83
CA THR A 86 5.89 12.48 12.81
C THR A 86 4.88 12.38 13.95
N PRO A 87 5.32 12.34 15.22
CA PRO A 87 4.43 12.41 16.38
C PRO A 87 3.96 13.86 16.58
N THR A 88 2.67 14.04 16.84
CA THR A 88 2.06 15.31 17.22
C THR A 88 1.35 15.17 18.56
N LEU A 89 1.50 16.15 19.44
CA LEU A 89 0.77 16.16 20.71
C LEU A 89 -0.61 16.76 20.47
N GLU A 90 -1.65 15.99 20.73
CA GLU A 90 -3.03 16.49 20.76
C GLU A 90 -3.49 16.58 22.22
N ASP A 91 -3.86 17.78 22.65
CA ASP A 91 -4.40 18.03 23.98
C ASP A 91 -5.91 17.80 23.98
N GLY A 92 -6.32 16.56 24.28
CA GLY A 92 -7.71 16.18 24.47
C GLY A 92 -7.99 15.76 25.91
N ASN A 93 -8.99 16.38 26.57
CA ASN A 93 -9.48 15.99 27.90
C ASN A 93 -8.41 15.87 29.01
N GLY A 94 -7.42 16.78 29.05
CA GLY A 94 -6.42 16.82 30.12
C GLY A 94 -5.40 15.68 30.10
N LYS A 95 -5.34 14.88 29.02
CA LYS A 95 -4.28 13.90 28.74
C LYS A 95 -3.69 14.21 27.36
N SER A 96 -2.41 14.57 27.29
CA SER A 96 -1.72 14.72 26.01
C SER A 96 -1.59 13.34 25.35
N VAL A 97 -2.31 13.13 24.25
CA VAL A 97 -2.24 11.89 23.46
C VAL A 97 -1.31 12.14 22.28
N THR A 98 -0.35 11.23 22.07
CA THR A 98 0.50 11.27 20.88
C THR A 98 -0.30 10.79 19.68
N ALA A 99 -0.66 11.72 18.80
CA ALA A 99 -1.17 11.42 17.47
C ALA A 99 0.02 11.23 16.50
N TYR A 100 -0.21 10.50 15.41
CA TYR A 100 0.81 10.21 14.40
C TYR A 100 0.36 10.68 13.03
N GLN A 101 1.24 11.40 12.34
CA GLN A 101 1.00 11.94 11.01
C GLN A 101 2.07 11.44 10.03
N ALA A 102 1.65 10.95 8.86
CA ALA A 102 2.54 10.51 7.79
C ALA A 102 1.81 10.56 6.44
N SER A 103 2.55 10.46 5.33
CA SER A 103 1.98 10.35 3.98
C SER A 103 1.40 8.98 3.69
N SER A 104 1.81 7.92 4.41
CA SER A 104 1.33 6.55 4.20
C SER A 104 0.66 5.99 5.46
N PRO A 105 -0.56 5.42 5.36
CA PRO A 105 -1.31 4.81 6.44
C PRO A 105 -0.69 3.50 6.89
N ASP A 106 0.03 2.79 6.01
CA ASP A 106 0.79 1.58 6.34
C ASP A 106 1.86 1.93 7.38
N GLU A 107 2.56 3.07 7.22
CA GLU A 107 3.54 3.53 8.20
C GLU A 107 2.91 3.94 9.53
N ILE A 108 1.78 4.64 9.50
CA ILE A 108 1.05 5.01 10.72
C ILE A 108 0.61 3.74 11.46
N ALA A 109 0.12 2.73 10.74
CA ALA A 109 -0.26 1.44 11.31
C ALA A 109 0.93 0.73 11.97
N ILE A 110 2.09 0.75 11.31
CA ILE A 110 3.34 0.19 11.86
C ILE A 110 3.73 0.91 13.16
N VAL A 111 3.78 2.24 13.19
CA VAL A 111 4.22 3.01 14.38
C VAL A 111 3.22 2.91 15.54
N LYS A 112 1.91 2.91 15.23
CA LYS A 112 0.89 2.62 16.24
C LYS A 112 1.04 1.20 16.80
N TRP A 113 1.37 0.24 15.95
CA TRP A 113 1.62 -1.12 16.38
C TRP A 113 2.88 -1.21 17.25
N THR A 114 3.99 -0.54 16.90
CA THR A 114 5.20 -0.54 17.75
C THR A 114 4.91 0.05 19.13
N GLU A 115 4.07 1.10 19.21
CA GLU A 115 3.61 1.63 20.48
C GLU A 115 2.79 0.60 21.27
N SER A 116 1.86 -0.10 20.61
CA SER A 116 1.03 -1.14 21.26
C SER A 116 1.85 -2.29 21.85
N VAL A 117 2.99 -2.63 21.22
CA VAL A 117 3.92 -3.66 21.71
C VAL A 117 5.00 -3.10 22.64
N GLY A 118 4.91 -1.82 23.02
CA GLY A 118 5.70 -1.24 24.13
C GLY A 118 6.77 -0.22 23.73
N LEU A 119 6.90 0.13 22.44
CA LEU A 119 7.92 1.07 21.95
C LEU A 119 7.27 2.28 21.25
N ARG A 120 7.20 3.39 21.97
CA ARG A 120 6.57 4.65 21.51
C ARG A 120 7.58 5.56 20.82
N LEU A 121 7.16 6.17 19.71
CA LEU A 121 7.88 7.26 19.07
C LEU A 121 7.49 8.59 19.75
N VAL A 122 8.45 9.24 20.40
CA VAL A 122 8.20 10.50 21.13
C VAL A 122 8.65 11.72 20.33
N HIS A 123 9.77 11.60 19.62
CA HIS A 123 10.33 12.70 18.84
C HIS A 123 10.82 12.21 17.48
N ARG A 124 10.52 12.97 16.44
CA ARG A 124 11.04 12.78 15.07
C ARG A 124 11.21 14.13 14.41
N ASP A 125 12.43 14.45 14.02
CA ASP A 125 12.74 15.57 13.12
C ASP A 125 13.67 15.10 12.00
N ARG A 126 14.09 15.99 11.09
CA ARG A 126 14.94 15.62 9.94
C ARG A 126 16.27 14.96 10.32
N LYS A 127 16.79 15.17 11.52
CA LYS A 127 18.13 14.75 11.97
C LYS A 127 18.10 13.73 13.10
N GLY A 128 16.99 13.54 13.82
CA GLY A 128 16.95 12.66 14.98
C GLY A 128 15.60 12.01 15.26
N MET A 129 15.65 10.89 15.97
CA MET A 129 14.49 10.18 16.50
C MET A 129 14.73 9.76 17.94
N THR A 130 13.68 9.78 18.76
CA THR A 130 13.72 9.28 20.14
C THR A 130 12.56 8.32 20.39
N LEU A 131 12.91 7.12 20.85
CA LEU A 131 11.98 6.06 21.23
C LEU A 131 11.95 5.90 22.74
N GLN A 132 10.76 5.66 23.28
CA GLN A 132 10.49 5.52 24.71
C GLN A 132 9.73 4.22 24.97
N SER A 133 10.03 3.56 26.10
CA SER A 133 9.26 2.42 26.55
C SER A 133 7.91 2.89 27.11
N VAL A 134 6.81 2.28 26.66
CA VAL A 134 5.47 2.63 27.13
C VAL A 134 5.27 2.23 28.60
N SER A 135 5.91 1.14 29.05
CA SER A 135 5.74 0.64 30.42
C SER A 135 6.55 1.41 31.45
N THR A 136 7.75 1.87 31.11
CA THR A 136 8.65 2.56 32.06
C THR A 136 8.73 4.06 31.85
N GLY A 137 8.31 4.57 30.69
CA GLY A 137 8.51 5.98 30.33
C GLY A 137 9.98 6.35 30.12
N LEU A 138 10.90 5.39 30.09
CA LEU A 138 12.32 5.67 29.88
C LEU A 138 12.64 5.73 28.39
N VAL A 139 13.59 6.60 28.03
CA VAL A 139 14.14 6.64 26.67
C VAL A 139 14.94 5.37 26.44
N VAL A 140 14.52 4.62 25.42
CA VAL A 140 15.09 3.31 25.05
C VAL A 140 16.15 3.48 23.97
N ALA A 141 15.90 4.35 23.00
CA ALA A 141 16.83 4.61 21.91
C ALA A 141 16.74 6.08 21.50
N ARG A 142 17.91 6.72 21.40
CA ARG A 142 18.07 8.01 20.73
C ARG A 142 18.99 7.79 19.54
N VAL A 143 18.50 8.15 18.36
CA VAL A 143 19.25 7.99 17.12
C VAL A 143 19.35 9.30 16.36
N ARG A 144 20.46 9.47 15.66
CA ARG A 144 20.66 10.51 14.64
C ARG A 144 20.42 9.89 13.28
N ILE A 145 19.55 10.49 12.49
CA ILE A 145 19.33 10.10 11.09
C ILE A 145 20.45 10.70 10.26
N LEU A 146 21.18 9.82 9.59
CA LEU A 146 22.28 10.20 8.72
C LEU A 146 21.77 10.41 7.29
N ASP A 147 21.06 9.42 6.76
CA ASP A 147 20.45 9.47 5.43
C ASP A 147 19.08 8.78 5.46
N LEU A 148 18.16 9.30 4.65
CA LEU A 148 16.81 8.77 4.47
C LEU A 148 16.59 8.51 2.98
N PHE A 149 16.09 7.32 2.65
CA PHE A 149 15.71 6.92 1.30
C PHE A 149 14.20 6.70 1.28
N PRO A 150 13.41 7.75 0.93
CA PRO A 150 11.96 7.68 0.95
C PRO A 150 11.44 6.60 0.00
N PHE A 151 10.24 6.11 0.29
CA PHE A 151 9.54 5.21 -0.61
C PHE A 151 9.28 5.88 -1.97
N THR A 152 9.57 5.15 -3.05
CA THR A 152 9.15 5.49 -4.41
C THR A 152 8.37 4.32 -5.01
N SER A 153 7.39 4.61 -5.87
CA SER A 153 6.58 3.57 -6.53
C SER A 153 7.41 2.64 -7.43
N GLU A 154 8.50 3.17 -7.99
CA GLU A 154 9.46 2.40 -8.79
C GLU A 154 10.34 1.52 -7.90
N GLY A 155 10.88 2.07 -6.80
CA GLY A 155 11.77 1.35 -5.89
C GLY A 155 11.07 0.36 -4.96
N LYS A 156 9.79 0.59 -4.64
CA LYS A 156 8.92 -0.24 -3.77
C LYS A 156 9.52 -0.59 -2.41
N ARG A 157 10.41 0.25 -1.90
CA ARG A 157 11.11 0.09 -0.63
C ARG A 157 11.51 1.44 -0.06
N MET A 158 11.79 1.45 1.23
CA MET A 158 12.23 2.60 2.00
C MET A 158 13.41 2.19 2.87
N GLY A 159 14.44 3.03 2.94
CA GLY A 159 15.61 2.81 3.76
C GLY A 159 15.91 3.99 4.68
N VAL A 160 16.61 3.73 5.78
CA VAL A 160 17.16 4.77 6.66
C VAL A 160 18.51 4.33 7.21
N ILE A 161 19.48 5.24 7.22
CA ILE A 161 20.74 5.07 7.94
C ILE A 161 20.65 5.88 9.23
N VAL A 162 20.86 5.21 10.35
CA VAL A 162 20.84 5.82 11.68
C VAL A 162 22.13 5.54 12.43
N ARG A 163 22.53 6.50 13.26
CA ARG A 163 23.58 6.34 14.26
C ARG A 163 22.97 6.36 15.65
N PHE A 164 23.22 5.34 16.45
CA PHE A 164 22.79 5.31 17.85
C PHE A 164 23.67 6.22 18.69
N ALA A 165 23.06 7.01 19.58
CA ALA A 165 23.82 7.79 20.56
C ALA A 165 24.41 6.86 21.63
N GLY A 166 25.71 6.97 21.89
CA GLY A 166 26.38 6.21 22.95
C GLY A 166 26.11 6.84 24.33
N GLY A 167 25.06 6.37 25.02
CA GLY A 167 24.77 6.72 26.42
C GLY A 167 23.53 7.60 26.64
N LEU A 168 22.97 7.52 27.85
CA LEU A 168 21.79 8.28 28.33
C LEU A 168 22.10 9.69 28.86
N GLU A 169 23.38 10.08 28.92
CA GLU A 169 23.83 11.37 29.45
C GLU A 169 24.12 12.34 28.29
N PRO A 170 23.56 13.57 28.31
CA PRO A 170 23.98 14.64 27.42
C PRO A 170 25.30 15.22 27.94
N SER A 171 26.44 14.57 27.70
CA SER A 171 27.74 15.15 28.07
C SER A 171 28.84 14.93 27.04
N THR A 172 29.45 16.06 26.66
CA THR A 172 30.67 16.26 25.88
C THR A 172 30.67 15.78 24.42
N ALA A 173 30.86 16.73 23.50
CA ALA A 173 30.87 16.59 22.05
C ALA A 173 31.93 15.60 21.48
N SER A 174 32.77 15.01 22.32
CA SER A 174 33.83 14.07 21.94
C SER A 174 33.36 12.63 21.78
N ASN A 175 32.22 12.22 22.36
CA ASN A 175 31.71 10.85 22.27
C ASN A 175 30.61 10.63 21.20
N GLU A 176 30.21 11.68 20.45
CA GLU A 176 29.18 11.58 19.40
C GLU A 176 29.60 10.72 18.19
N GLU A 177 30.89 10.45 18.03
CA GLU A 177 31.42 9.65 16.92
C GLU A 177 31.52 8.15 17.21
N ALA A 178 31.37 7.72 18.47
CA ALA A 178 31.52 6.31 18.88
C ALA A 178 30.26 5.45 18.69
N GLY A 179 29.15 6.05 18.24
CA GLY A 179 27.86 5.38 18.07
C GLY A 179 27.81 4.39 16.90
N GLU A 180 27.16 3.25 17.09
CA GLU A 180 26.96 2.26 16.01
C GLU A 180 26.09 2.81 14.88
N ILE A 181 26.48 2.51 13.64
CA ILE A 181 25.74 2.91 12.43
C ILE A 181 25.02 1.69 11.86
N TRP A 182 23.72 1.84 11.64
CA TRP A 182 22.86 0.79 11.10
C TRP A 182 22.05 1.33 9.92
N PHE A 183 22.00 0.54 8.86
CA PHE A 183 21.05 0.70 7.77
C PHE A 183 19.86 -0.23 8.02
N TYR A 184 18.65 0.32 7.96
CA TYR A 184 17.39 -0.42 8.03
C TYR A 184 16.61 -0.20 6.75
N GLN A 185 16.01 -1.27 6.23
CA GLN A 185 15.23 -1.20 5.02
C GLN A 185 13.96 -2.04 5.14
N LYS A 186 12.84 -1.48 4.68
CA LYS A 186 11.57 -2.19 4.54
C LYS A 186 11.05 -2.03 3.11
N GLY A 187 10.46 -3.08 2.56
CA GLY A 187 9.93 -3.01 1.20
C GLY A 187 9.08 -4.21 0.79
N ALA A 188 8.58 -4.15 -0.44
CA ALA A 188 7.87 -5.28 -1.04
C ALA A 188 8.80 -6.49 -1.20
N ASP A 189 8.29 -7.68 -0.94
CA ASP A 189 8.98 -8.97 -1.13
C ASP A 189 9.58 -9.11 -2.53
N THR A 190 8.87 -8.68 -3.59
CA THR A 190 9.37 -8.77 -4.97
C THR A 190 10.68 -8.02 -5.23
N VAL A 191 11.01 -7.04 -4.38
CA VAL A 191 12.27 -6.27 -4.46
C VAL A 191 13.22 -6.68 -3.35
N MET A 192 12.71 -6.89 -2.15
CA MET A 192 13.54 -7.23 -0.99
C MET A 192 14.12 -8.64 -1.07
N SER A 193 13.46 -9.63 -1.71
CA SER A 193 13.99 -11.01 -1.82
C SER A 193 15.35 -11.08 -2.53
N SER A 194 15.67 -10.14 -3.44
CA SER A 194 16.99 -10.06 -4.08
C SER A 194 18.01 -9.20 -3.33
N ILE A 195 17.58 -8.46 -2.31
CA ILE A 195 18.41 -7.52 -1.53
C ILE A 195 18.87 -8.17 -0.21
N VAL A 196 17.99 -8.94 0.42
CA VAL A 196 18.31 -9.68 1.64
C VAL A 196 19.16 -10.91 1.31
N ALA A 197 19.98 -11.32 2.28
CA ALA A 197 20.75 -12.55 2.21
C ALA A 197 19.84 -13.76 1.93
N ALA A 198 20.34 -14.75 1.19
CA ALA A 198 19.55 -15.90 0.80
C ALA A 198 18.92 -16.63 2.01
N ASN A 199 17.65 -17.00 1.87
CA ASN A 199 16.84 -17.60 2.93
C ASN A 199 15.75 -18.50 2.35
N ASP A 200 15.51 -19.65 2.99
CA ASP A 200 14.66 -20.71 2.43
C ASP A 200 13.15 -20.51 2.66
N TRP A 201 12.76 -19.60 3.56
CA TRP A 201 11.37 -19.49 4.04
C TRP A 201 10.64 -18.21 3.59
N LEU A 202 11.36 -17.19 3.09
CA LEU A 202 10.80 -15.86 2.81
C LEU A 202 9.68 -15.89 1.77
N ASP A 203 9.92 -16.57 0.64
CA ASP A 203 8.98 -16.61 -0.48
C ASP A 203 7.72 -17.41 -0.10
N GLU A 204 7.88 -18.50 0.66
CA GLU A 204 6.75 -19.28 1.16
C GLU A 204 5.90 -18.47 2.16
N GLU A 205 6.53 -17.82 3.15
CA GLU A 205 5.76 -17.11 4.17
C GLU A 205 5.11 -15.84 3.62
N THR A 206 5.77 -15.12 2.71
CA THR A 206 5.13 -13.97 2.05
C THR A 206 3.94 -14.40 1.19
N ALA A 207 3.99 -15.58 0.56
CA ALA A 207 2.84 -16.15 -0.13
C ALA A 207 1.73 -16.58 0.84
N ASN A 208 2.06 -17.16 2.01
CA ASN A 208 1.11 -17.52 3.06
C ASN A 208 0.34 -16.30 3.56
N MET A 209 1.05 -15.25 3.95
CA MET A 209 0.44 -14.00 4.41
C MET A 209 -0.42 -13.34 3.32
N ALA A 210 0.00 -13.39 2.06
CA ALA A 210 -0.79 -12.87 0.95
C ALA A 210 -2.10 -13.68 0.75
N ARG A 211 -2.08 -15.00 0.96
CA ARG A 211 -3.28 -15.86 0.94
C ARG A 211 -4.24 -15.54 2.08
N GLU A 212 -3.73 -15.10 3.22
CA GLU A 212 -4.53 -14.56 4.33
C GLU A 212 -5.12 -13.17 4.02
N GLY A 213 -4.71 -12.52 2.93
CA GLY A 213 -5.14 -11.18 2.54
C GLY A 213 -4.33 -10.05 3.17
N LEU A 214 -3.16 -10.37 3.75
CA LEU A 214 -2.27 -9.39 4.34
C LEU A 214 -1.33 -8.81 3.27
N ARG A 215 -1.09 -7.51 3.33
CA ARG A 215 -0.03 -6.85 2.57
C ARG A 215 1.30 -7.10 3.26
N THR A 216 2.22 -7.77 2.55
CA THR A 216 3.50 -8.20 3.10
C THR A 216 4.58 -7.13 2.93
N LEU A 217 5.34 -6.85 3.99
CA LEU A 217 6.57 -6.07 3.94
C LEU A 217 7.73 -6.87 4.52
N VAL A 218 8.84 -6.91 3.80
CA VAL A 218 10.07 -7.56 4.24
C VAL A 218 10.97 -6.51 4.88
N VAL A 219 11.56 -6.84 6.03
CA VAL A 219 12.40 -5.93 6.81
C VAL A 219 13.80 -6.52 6.93
N GLY A 220 14.80 -5.76 6.52
CA GLY A 220 16.21 -6.11 6.62
C GLY A 220 17.04 -5.03 7.29
N ARG A 221 18.23 -5.41 7.74
CA ARG A 221 19.23 -4.46 8.27
C ARG A 221 20.63 -4.78 7.79
N LYS A 222 21.53 -3.81 7.93
CA LYS A 222 22.97 -3.97 7.70
C LYS A 222 23.76 -3.08 8.66
N LYS A 223 24.76 -3.65 9.33
CA LYS A 223 25.70 -2.86 10.14
C LYS A 223 26.69 -2.18 9.21
N LEU A 224 26.95 -0.89 9.42
CA LEU A 224 27.94 -0.14 8.65
C LEU A 224 29.08 0.29 9.56
N SER A 225 30.31 0.07 9.12
CA SER A 225 31.47 0.71 9.74
C SER A 225 31.49 2.20 9.42
N LEU A 226 32.19 3.00 10.24
CA LEU A 226 32.34 4.43 9.97
C LEU A 226 32.97 4.68 8.59
N GLN A 227 33.97 3.88 8.21
CA GLN A 227 34.63 3.96 6.91
C GLN A 227 33.65 3.64 5.75
N GLN A 228 32.89 2.54 5.86
CA GLN A 228 31.90 2.17 4.84
C GLN A 228 30.86 3.26 4.64
N TYR A 229 30.39 3.87 5.73
CA TYR A 229 29.44 4.98 5.66
C TYR A 229 30.07 6.24 5.04
N GLN A 230 31.32 6.57 5.36
CA GLN A 230 32.02 7.72 4.77
C GLN A 230 32.22 7.55 3.26
N GLU A 231 32.66 6.36 2.82
CA GLU A 231 32.79 6.02 1.40
C GLU A 231 31.44 6.10 0.68
N PHE A 232 30.39 5.51 1.25
CA PHE A 232 29.02 5.63 0.75
C PHE A 232 28.59 7.09 0.62
N SER A 233 28.73 7.88 1.70
CA SER A 233 28.28 9.28 1.74
C SER A 233 29.01 10.15 0.71
N SER A 234 30.31 9.92 0.52
CA SER A 234 31.11 10.60 -0.51
C SER A 234 30.60 10.28 -1.92
N ASN A 235 30.48 8.99 -2.26
CA ASN A 235 30.04 8.53 -3.58
C ASN A 235 28.58 8.91 -3.87
N TYR A 236 27.72 8.86 -2.86
CA TYR A 236 26.33 9.25 -2.98
C TYR A 236 26.17 10.76 -3.23
N LYS A 237 26.95 11.59 -2.52
CA LYS A 237 27.00 13.04 -2.78
C LYS A 237 27.53 13.34 -4.17
N GLN A 238 28.59 12.66 -4.60
CA GLN A 238 29.14 12.82 -5.95
C GLN A 238 28.09 12.47 -7.02
N ALA A 239 27.38 11.36 -6.85
CA ALA A 239 26.29 10.97 -7.73
C ALA A 239 25.14 11.98 -7.73
N SER A 240 24.81 12.57 -6.57
CA SER A 240 23.77 13.60 -6.43
C SER A 240 24.15 14.94 -7.10
N LEU A 241 25.44 15.21 -7.33
CA LEU A 241 25.92 16.41 -8.00
C LEU A 241 26.01 16.26 -9.53
N ALA A 242 25.79 15.05 -10.07
CA ALA A 242 25.81 14.81 -11.51
C ALA A 242 24.68 15.54 -12.23
N LEU A 243 25.01 16.21 -13.35
CA LEU A 243 24.04 16.95 -14.18
C LEU A 243 23.10 16.03 -14.98
N HIS A 244 23.57 14.83 -15.33
CA HIS A 244 22.84 13.85 -16.12
C HIS A 244 22.85 12.49 -15.44
N GLY A 245 21.73 11.75 -15.53
CA GLY A 245 21.63 10.39 -14.96
C GLY A 245 21.76 10.33 -13.44
N ARG A 246 21.52 11.45 -12.74
CA ARG A 246 21.66 11.60 -11.29
C ARG A 246 20.93 10.49 -10.51
N ASP A 247 19.65 10.28 -10.79
CA ASP A 247 18.81 9.35 -10.04
C ASP A 247 19.28 7.89 -10.22
N ALA A 248 19.66 7.51 -11.45
CA ALA A 248 20.24 6.20 -11.74
C ALA A 248 21.62 6.00 -11.07
N GLY A 249 22.45 7.05 -11.07
CA GLY A 249 23.74 7.05 -10.39
C GLY A 249 23.60 6.86 -8.88
N MET A 250 22.67 7.59 -8.25
CA MET A 250 22.36 7.46 -6.83
C MET A 250 21.81 6.06 -6.49
N ALA A 251 20.89 5.53 -7.30
CA ALA A 251 20.36 4.18 -7.13
C ALA A 251 21.45 3.11 -7.21
N ARG A 252 22.43 3.26 -8.11
CA ARG A 252 23.57 2.35 -8.22
C ARG A 252 24.46 2.36 -6.98
N VAL A 253 24.74 3.53 -6.42
CA VAL A 253 25.54 3.65 -5.18
C VAL A 253 24.81 3.01 -4.00
N VAL A 254 23.50 3.24 -3.87
CA VAL A 254 22.68 2.58 -2.86
C VAL A 254 22.70 1.07 -3.03
N GLY A 255 22.53 0.59 -4.26
CA GLY A 255 22.64 -0.83 -4.63
C GLY A 255 23.94 -1.47 -4.15
N GLN A 256 25.07 -0.84 -4.49
CA GLN A 256 26.41 -1.37 -4.23
C GLN A 256 26.79 -1.40 -2.74
N TYR A 257 26.47 -0.34 -1.99
CA TYR A 257 26.95 -0.19 -0.60
C TYR A 257 25.93 -0.73 0.40
N LEU A 258 24.66 -0.42 0.19
CA LEU A 258 23.60 -0.67 1.16
C LEU A 258 22.85 -1.95 0.84
N GLU A 259 22.36 -2.10 -0.39
CA GLU A 259 21.40 -3.14 -0.80
C GLU A 259 22.04 -4.43 -1.33
N CYS A 260 23.09 -4.89 -0.65
CA CYS A 260 23.71 -6.20 -0.89
C CYS A 260 23.77 -6.97 0.42
N ASP A 261 23.23 -8.19 0.42
CA ASP A 261 23.23 -9.16 1.52
C ASP A 261 22.73 -8.58 2.84
N LEU A 262 21.56 -7.92 2.83
CA LEU A 262 20.94 -7.46 4.08
C LEU A 262 20.57 -8.65 4.96
N GLU A 263 20.81 -8.52 6.27
CA GLU A 263 20.31 -9.47 7.25
C GLU A 263 18.77 -9.38 7.30
N LEU A 264 18.08 -10.48 6.97
CA LEU A 264 16.62 -10.57 7.05
C LEU A 264 16.18 -10.64 8.52
N LEU A 265 15.53 -9.56 8.98
CA LEU A 265 14.93 -9.51 10.32
C LEU A 265 13.59 -10.24 10.37
N GLY A 266 12.76 -10.04 9.33
CA GLY A 266 11.51 -10.74 9.20
C GLY A 266 10.54 -10.14 8.19
N VAL A 267 9.30 -10.63 8.24
CA VAL A 267 8.19 -10.21 7.37
C VAL A 267 7.04 -9.72 8.24
N THR A 268 6.40 -8.63 7.84
CA THR A 268 5.18 -8.13 8.47
C THR A 268 3.99 -8.27 7.52
N GLY A 269 2.81 -8.52 8.09
CA GLY A 269 1.54 -8.57 7.41
C GLY A 269 0.61 -7.47 7.89
N VAL A 270 0.31 -6.51 7.02
CA VAL A 270 -0.63 -5.41 7.28
C VAL A 270 -1.98 -5.74 6.65
N GLU A 271 -3.03 -5.76 7.46
CA GLU A 271 -4.41 -5.96 6.99
C GLU A 271 -4.96 -4.64 6.44
N ASP A 272 -5.42 -4.67 5.19
CA ASP A 272 -6.25 -3.61 4.64
C ASP A 272 -7.72 -3.90 4.93
N LYS A 273 -8.32 -3.01 5.73
CA LYS A 273 -9.72 -3.15 6.14
C LYS A 273 -10.59 -2.46 5.13
N LEU A 274 -11.63 -3.17 4.69
CA LEU A 274 -12.69 -2.58 3.88
C LEU A 274 -13.29 -1.36 4.60
N GLN A 275 -13.58 -0.32 3.83
CA GLN A 275 -14.33 0.82 4.33
C GLN A 275 -15.72 0.41 4.83
N LYS A 276 -16.33 1.31 5.61
CA LYS A 276 -17.69 1.14 6.10
C LYS A 276 -18.66 0.86 4.95
N ASP A 277 -19.54 -0.13 5.15
CA ASP A 277 -20.66 -0.46 4.25
C ASP A 277 -20.27 -0.77 2.79
N VAL A 278 -19.03 -1.19 2.50
CA VAL A 278 -18.61 -1.58 1.14
C VAL A 278 -19.44 -2.75 0.61
N LYS A 279 -19.65 -3.81 1.42
CA LYS A 279 -20.42 -5.00 1.04
C LYS A 279 -21.87 -4.66 0.62
N PRO A 280 -22.70 -4.03 1.48
CA PRO A 280 -24.06 -3.67 1.09
C PRO A 280 -24.10 -2.67 -0.07
N SER A 281 -23.07 -1.81 -0.19
CA SER A 281 -22.98 -0.87 -1.32
C SER A 281 -22.77 -1.57 -2.65
N LEU A 282 -21.86 -2.55 -2.71
CA LEU A 282 -21.62 -3.35 -3.91
C LEU A 282 -22.86 -4.19 -4.29
N GLU A 283 -23.54 -4.76 -3.31
CA GLU A 283 -24.78 -5.49 -3.52
C GLU A 283 -25.88 -4.60 -4.11
N LEU A 284 -26.07 -3.39 -3.57
CA LEU A 284 -27.04 -2.43 -4.07
C LEU A 284 -26.73 -1.99 -5.51
N LEU A 285 -25.46 -1.69 -5.81
CA LEU A 285 -25.04 -1.30 -7.16
C LEU A 285 -25.26 -2.44 -8.16
N ARG A 286 -24.96 -3.69 -7.77
CA ARG A 286 -25.22 -4.87 -8.60
C ARG A 286 -26.71 -5.08 -8.84
N ASN A 287 -27.55 -4.92 -7.80
CA ASN A 287 -29.01 -5.02 -7.91
C ASN A 287 -29.59 -3.89 -8.78
N ALA A 288 -28.94 -2.73 -8.84
CA ALA A 288 -29.27 -1.65 -9.77
C ALA A 288 -28.83 -1.91 -11.22
N GLY A 289 -28.23 -3.07 -11.52
CA GLY A 289 -27.76 -3.46 -12.86
C GLY A 289 -26.40 -2.90 -13.25
N ILE A 290 -25.63 -2.36 -12.29
CA ILE A 290 -24.28 -1.84 -12.55
C ILE A 290 -23.28 -3.01 -12.50
N LYS A 291 -22.52 -3.18 -13.58
CA LYS A 291 -21.40 -4.14 -13.66
C LYS A 291 -20.17 -3.52 -13.01
N ILE A 292 -19.52 -4.28 -12.12
CA ILE A 292 -18.42 -3.78 -11.30
C ILE A 292 -17.14 -4.52 -11.66
N TRP A 293 -16.09 -3.74 -11.91
CA TRP A 293 -14.74 -4.23 -12.21
C TRP A 293 -13.80 -3.67 -11.15
N MET A 294 -12.89 -4.51 -10.64
CA MET A 294 -11.87 -4.11 -9.67
C MET A 294 -10.51 -4.06 -10.36
N LEU A 295 -9.84 -2.91 -10.33
CA LEU A 295 -8.51 -2.70 -10.91
C LEU A 295 -7.53 -2.27 -9.82
N THR A 296 -6.66 -3.18 -9.37
CA THR A 296 -5.71 -2.94 -8.28
C THR A 296 -4.24 -3.12 -8.71
N GLY A 297 -3.34 -2.45 -7.99
CA GLY A 297 -1.89 -2.67 -8.08
C GLY A 297 -1.39 -3.82 -7.19
N ASP A 298 -2.26 -4.41 -6.36
CA ASP A 298 -1.89 -5.48 -5.42
C ASP A 298 -1.60 -6.81 -6.11
N LYS A 299 -1.05 -7.75 -5.33
CA LYS A 299 -0.81 -9.14 -5.77
C LYS A 299 -2.13 -9.85 -6.07
N VAL A 300 -2.02 -10.93 -6.85
CA VAL A 300 -3.14 -11.82 -7.22
C VAL A 300 -3.89 -12.31 -5.99
N GLU A 301 -3.17 -12.78 -4.98
CA GLU A 301 -3.71 -13.41 -3.78
C GLU A 301 -4.45 -12.38 -2.90
N THR A 302 -3.84 -11.21 -2.68
CA THR A 302 -4.44 -10.11 -1.94
C THR A 302 -5.69 -9.58 -2.64
N ALA A 303 -5.63 -9.35 -3.96
CA ALA A 303 -6.77 -8.90 -4.76
C ALA A 303 -7.94 -9.90 -4.68
N ARG A 304 -7.64 -11.20 -4.76
CA ARG A 304 -8.63 -12.27 -4.59
C ARG A 304 -9.28 -12.21 -3.21
N CYS A 305 -8.47 -12.07 -2.14
CA CYS A 305 -8.97 -12.00 -0.78
C CYS A 305 -9.87 -10.78 -0.57
N VAL A 306 -9.43 -9.59 -1.02
CA VAL A 306 -10.22 -8.36 -0.96
C VAL A 306 -11.54 -8.51 -1.73
N ALA A 307 -11.53 -9.08 -2.93
CA ALA A 307 -12.76 -9.27 -3.72
C ALA A 307 -13.76 -10.24 -3.06
N VAL A 308 -13.27 -11.32 -2.44
CA VAL A 308 -14.10 -12.29 -1.70
C VAL A 308 -14.65 -11.68 -0.41
N ASN A 309 -13.82 -10.91 0.30
CA ASN A 309 -14.20 -10.20 1.51
C ASN A 309 -15.23 -9.11 1.22
N ALA A 310 -15.05 -8.35 0.15
CA ALA A 310 -15.95 -7.29 -0.30
C ALA A 310 -17.26 -7.83 -0.89
N LYS A 311 -17.40 -9.15 -1.09
CA LYS A 311 -18.55 -9.78 -1.76
C LYS A 311 -18.72 -9.33 -3.21
N LEU A 312 -17.63 -8.89 -3.85
CA LEU A 312 -17.58 -8.74 -5.29
C LEU A 312 -17.71 -10.10 -5.99
N VAL A 313 -17.07 -11.12 -5.41
CA VAL A 313 -17.25 -12.53 -5.79
C VAL A 313 -18.26 -13.17 -4.84
N ALA A 314 -19.30 -13.80 -5.39
CA ALA A 314 -20.29 -14.50 -4.58
C ALA A 314 -19.68 -15.75 -3.89
N ARG A 315 -20.24 -16.17 -2.74
CA ARG A 315 -19.77 -17.39 -2.06
C ARG A 315 -19.95 -18.58 -3.00
N GLY A 316 -18.90 -19.37 -3.19
CA GLY A 316 -18.91 -20.54 -4.07
C GLY A 316 -18.79 -20.24 -5.56
N GLN A 317 -18.77 -18.97 -5.98
CA GLN A 317 -18.55 -18.61 -7.38
C GLN A 317 -17.12 -18.98 -7.79
N TYR A 318 -16.98 -19.65 -8.93
CA TYR A 318 -15.68 -20.01 -9.47
C TYR A 318 -14.91 -18.76 -9.91
N VAL A 319 -13.67 -18.63 -9.43
CA VAL A 319 -12.73 -17.58 -9.84
C VAL A 319 -11.78 -18.20 -10.85
N HIS A 320 -11.91 -17.79 -12.12
CA HIS A 320 -10.99 -18.18 -13.17
C HIS A 320 -9.76 -17.27 -13.12
N THR A 321 -8.61 -17.83 -12.73
CA THR A 321 -7.36 -17.07 -12.60
C THR A 321 -6.51 -17.23 -13.85
N ILE A 322 -6.11 -16.10 -14.44
CA ILE A 322 -5.13 -16.02 -15.51
C ILE A 322 -3.94 -15.21 -15.00
N SER A 323 -2.80 -15.86 -14.83
CA SER A 323 -1.58 -15.19 -14.35
C SER A 323 -0.33 -15.73 -15.02
N LYS A 324 0.72 -14.89 -15.09
CA LYS A 324 2.04 -15.22 -15.63
C LYS A 324 2.02 -15.77 -17.08
N LEU A 325 1.07 -15.33 -17.91
CA LEU A 325 1.04 -15.71 -19.32
C LEU A 325 2.09 -14.96 -20.11
N LYS A 326 3.00 -15.71 -20.75
CA LYS A 326 4.09 -15.16 -21.59
C LYS A 326 3.94 -15.45 -23.08
N ARG A 327 3.22 -16.51 -23.43
CA ARG A 327 3.06 -17.00 -24.81
C ARG A 327 1.67 -16.70 -25.34
N LYS A 328 1.58 -16.32 -26.62
CA LYS A 328 0.34 -15.97 -27.30
C LYS A 328 -0.63 -17.15 -27.39
N ASP A 329 -0.11 -18.31 -27.74
CA ASP A 329 -0.87 -19.55 -27.91
C ASP A 329 -1.60 -19.96 -26.61
N LEU A 330 -0.92 -19.83 -25.46
CA LEU A 330 -1.55 -20.07 -24.15
C LEU A 330 -2.63 -19.02 -23.80
N ALA A 331 -2.51 -17.81 -24.32
CA ALA A 331 -3.51 -16.76 -24.12
C ALA A 331 -4.79 -17.08 -24.89
N GLU A 332 -4.65 -17.59 -26.11
CA GLU A 332 -5.78 -18.04 -26.94
C GLU A 332 -6.51 -19.23 -26.31
N ASP A 333 -5.77 -20.22 -25.81
CA ASP A 333 -6.35 -21.35 -25.07
C ASP A 333 -7.10 -20.89 -23.82
N SER A 334 -6.52 -19.95 -23.06
CA SER A 334 -7.15 -19.36 -21.88
C SER A 334 -8.43 -18.60 -22.24
N LEU A 335 -8.44 -17.92 -23.39
CA LEU A 335 -9.61 -17.21 -23.89
C LEU A 335 -10.73 -18.19 -24.28
N ASN A 336 -10.38 -19.30 -24.94
CA ASN A 336 -11.33 -20.35 -25.31
C ASN A 336 -11.95 -21.02 -24.07
N LEU A 337 -11.15 -21.27 -23.03
CA LEU A 337 -11.66 -21.76 -21.76
C LEU A 337 -12.62 -20.75 -21.11
N LEU A 338 -12.32 -19.46 -21.15
CA LEU A 338 -13.17 -18.42 -20.61
C LEU A 338 -14.53 -18.34 -21.33
N ARG A 339 -14.60 -18.62 -22.65
CA ARG A 339 -15.87 -18.70 -23.40
C ARG A 339 -16.85 -19.70 -22.81
N SER A 340 -16.35 -20.80 -22.25
CA SER A 340 -17.18 -21.85 -21.64
C SER A 340 -17.65 -21.52 -20.22
N LYS A 341 -17.11 -20.47 -19.59
CA LYS A 341 -17.32 -20.13 -18.17
C LYS A 341 -17.90 -18.73 -18.00
N THR A 342 -19.10 -18.51 -18.51
CA THR A 342 -19.75 -17.18 -18.52
C THR A 342 -20.24 -16.70 -17.16
N ASP A 343 -20.36 -17.58 -16.17
CA ASP A 343 -20.77 -17.29 -14.79
C ASP A 343 -19.58 -17.06 -13.84
N ALA A 344 -18.35 -17.30 -14.31
CA ALA A 344 -17.15 -17.18 -13.51
C ALA A 344 -16.75 -15.71 -13.29
N CYS A 345 -16.08 -15.44 -12.16
CA CYS A 345 -15.35 -14.20 -12.00
C CYS A 345 -13.95 -14.36 -12.60
N LEU A 346 -13.54 -13.44 -13.47
CA LEU A 346 -12.18 -13.43 -14.02
C LEU A 346 -11.24 -12.69 -13.06
N LEU A 347 -10.12 -13.33 -12.70
CA LEU A 347 -8.98 -12.69 -12.06
C LEU A 347 -7.79 -12.73 -13.02
N ILE A 348 -7.25 -11.58 -13.41
CA ILE A 348 -6.14 -11.46 -14.34
C ILE A 348 -5.01 -10.58 -13.80
N ASP A 349 -3.75 -10.96 -13.99
CA ASP A 349 -2.60 -10.11 -13.65
C ASP A 349 -2.20 -9.15 -14.79
N GLY A 350 -1.46 -8.09 -14.43
CA GLY A 350 -1.06 -7.04 -15.37
C GLY A 350 -0.19 -7.55 -16.52
N GLU A 351 0.63 -8.59 -16.32
CA GLU A 351 1.45 -9.19 -17.38
C GLU A 351 0.57 -9.89 -18.42
N SER A 352 -0.34 -10.75 -17.98
CA SER A 352 -1.26 -11.45 -18.89
C SER A 352 -2.22 -10.48 -19.56
N LEU A 353 -2.72 -9.46 -18.82
CA LEU A 353 -3.59 -8.42 -19.36
C LEU A 353 -2.92 -7.69 -20.53
N SER A 354 -1.65 -7.31 -20.41
CA SER A 354 -0.90 -6.67 -21.51
C SER A 354 -0.88 -7.54 -22.77
N LEU A 355 -0.70 -8.85 -22.62
CA LEU A 355 -0.68 -9.78 -23.74
C LEU A 355 -2.02 -9.81 -24.47
N PHE A 356 -3.14 -9.85 -23.73
CA PHE A 356 -4.48 -9.77 -24.33
C PHE A 356 -4.74 -8.42 -24.99
N LEU A 357 -4.37 -7.31 -24.34
CA LEU A 357 -4.57 -5.96 -24.89
C LEU A 357 -3.76 -5.73 -26.18
N ALA A 358 -2.61 -6.39 -26.31
CA ALA A 358 -1.72 -6.28 -27.47
C ALA A 358 -2.14 -7.18 -28.66
N HIS A 359 -2.60 -8.41 -28.41
CA HIS A 359 -2.80 -9.41 -29.47
C HIS A 359 -4.24 -9.89 -29.65
N TYR A 360 -5.07 -9.82 -28.62
CA TYR A 360 -6.42 -10.40 -28.62
C TYR A 360 -7.46 -9.42 -28.08
N ARG A 361 -7.25 -8.11 -28.32
CA ARG A 361 -7.97 -7.02 -27.66
C ARG A 361 -9.50 -7.15 -27.79
N ASP A 362 -9.99 -7.32 -29.02
CA ASP A 362 -11.42 -7.38 -29.31
C ASP A 362 -12.06 -8.66 -28.78
N ALA A 363 -11.38 -9.79 -28.95
CA ALA A 363 -11.84 -11.08 -28.46
C ALA A 363 -11.91 -11.09 -26.91
N PHE A 364 -10.88 -10.54 -26.25
CA PHE A 364 -10.84 -10.38 -24.80
C PHE A 364 -11.98 -9.50 -24.27
N ILE A 365 -12.16 -8.30 -24.81
CA ILE A 365 -13.20 -7.40 -24.31
C ILE A 365 -14.61 -7.96 -24.57
N SER A 366 -14.83 -8.63 -25.71
CA SER A 366 -16.13 -9.20 -26.06
C SER A 366 -16.65 -10.22 -25.05
N LEU A 367 -15.73 -10.98 -24.43
CA LEU A 367 -16.06 -11.98 -23.42
C LEU A 367 -16.13 -11.38 -22.02
N THR A 368 -15.14 -10.56 -21.66
CA THR A 368 -15.01 -10.07 -20.29
C THR A 368 -16.14 -9.13 -19.86
N VAL A 369 -16.73 -8.36 -20.79
CA VAL A 369 -17.91 -7.52 -20.48
C VAL A 369 -19.17 -8.31 -20.15
N LEU A 370 -19.25 -9.58 -20.54
CA LEU A 370 -20.38 -10.47 -20.26
C LEU A 370 -20.29 -11.04 -18.84
N LEU A 371 -19.07 -11.20 -18.31
CA LEU A 371 -18.83 -11.80 -17.01
C LEU A 371 -19.53 -11.03 -15.87
N PRO A 372 -19.85 -11.69 -14.75
CA PRO A 372 -20.46 -11.03 -13.60
C PRO A 372 -19.54 -10.00 -12.94
N ALA A 373 -18.24 -10.32 -12.83
CA ALA A 373 -17.22 -9.47 -12.23
C ALA A 373 -15.84 -9.79 -12.82
N VAL A 374 -14.99 -8.77 -12.92
CA VAL A 374 -13.60 -8.90 -13.37
C VAL A 374 -12.68 -8.19 -12.39
N ILE A 375 -11.59 -8.86 -12.02
CA ILE A 375 -10.55 -8.37 -11.11
C ILE A 375 -9.24 -8.35 -11.90
N ALA A 376 -8.72 -7.16 -12.19
CA ALA A 376 -7.36 -7.02 -12.69
C ALA A 376 -6.44 -6.60 -11.55
N CYS A 377 -5.33 -7.30 -11.38
CA CYS A 377 -4.35 -7.08 -10.31
C CYS A 377 -2.96 -6.78 -10.90
N ARG A 378 -2.04 -6.26 -10.08
CA ARG A 378 -0.72 -5.77 -10.52
C ARG A 378 -0.79 -4.81 -11.72
N CYS A 379 -1.86 -4.03 -11.85
CA CYS A 379 -2.06 -3.10 -12.96
C CYS A 379 -1.28 -1.81 -12.74
N SER A 380 -0.59 -1.33 -13.79
CA SER A 380 -0.03 0.03 -13.82
C SER A 380 -1.14 1.08 -13.97
N PRO A 381 -0.89 2.35 -13.58
CA PRO A 381 -1.84 3.45 -13.81
C PRO A 381 -2.29 3.57 -15.28
N THR A 382 -1.36 3.36 -16.22
CA THR A 382 -1.64 3.39 -17.66
C THR A 382 -2.55 2.26 -18.11
N GLN A 383 -2.33 1.04 -17.62
CA GLN A 383 -3.18 -0.11 -17.91
C GLN A 383 -4.61 0.09 -17.40
N LYS A 384 -4.78 0.68 -16.20
CA LYS A 384 -6.11 0.98 -15.66
C LYS A 384 -6.91 1.90 -16.59
N ALA A 385 -6.27 2.97 -17.07
CA ALA A 385 -6.89 3.91 -18.00
C ALA A 385 -7.19 3.28 -19.38
N GLU A 386 -6.31 2.40 -19.86
CA GLU A 386 -6.51 1.67 -21.11
C GLU A 386 -7.72 0.73 -21.05
N VAL A 387 -7.88 -0.01 -19.94
CA VAL A 387 -9.04 -0.89 -19.71
C VAL A 387 -10.34 -0.09 -19.66
N ALA A 388 -10.37 1.04 -18.93
CA ALA A 388 -11.54 1.91 -18.89
C ALA A 388 -11.95 2.39 -20.29
N ASN A 389 -11.00 2.86 -21.09
CA ASN A 389 -11.24 3.28 -22.48
C ASN A 389 -11.70 2.12 -23.37
N LEU A 390 -11.15 0.92 -23.18
CA LEU A 390 -11.54 -0.26 -23.94
C LEU A 390 -13.00 -0.65 -23.68
N ILE A 391 -13.41 -0.73 -22.41
CA ILE A 391 -14.81 -1.00 -22.03
C ILE A 391 -15.73 0.07 -22.62
N ARG A 392 -15.30 1.35 -22.59
CA ARG A 392 -16.12 2.49 -23.08
C ARG A 392 -16.36 2.38 -24.58
N ARG A 393 -15.29 2.16 -25.33
CA ARG A 393 -15.33 2.07 -26.79
C ARG A 393 -16.11 0.85 -27.27
N TYR A 394 -15.96 -0.28 -26.59
CA TYR A 394 -16.62 -1.54 -26.96
C TYR A 394 -18.10 -1.54 -26.59
N THR A 395 -18.45 -1.23 -25.33
CA THR A 395 -19.83 -1.32 -24.86
C THR A 395 -20.70 -0.14 -25.30
N LYS A 396 -20.08 1.01 -25.62
CA LYS A 396 -20.76 2.30 -25.84
C LYS A 396 -21.64 2.75 -24.66
N LYS A 397 -21.47 2.12 -23.48
CA LYS A 397 -22.15 2.48 -22.24
C LYS A 397 -21.36 3.57 -21.51
N ARG A 398 -22.03 4.20 -20.54
CA ARG A 398 -21.38 5.14 -19.63
C ARG A 398 -20.54 4.40 -18.60
N ILE A 399 -19.35 4.90 -18.35
CA ILE A 399 -18.42 4.34 -17.37
C ILE A 399 -18.20 5.32 -16.24
N CYS A 400 -18.26 4.79 -15.01
CA CYS A 400 -17.85 5.49 -13.80
C CYS A 400 -16.55 4.85 -13.29
N CYS A 401 -15.51 5.66 -13.09
CA CYS A 401 -14.28 5.19 -12.44
C CYS A 401 -14.15 5.86 -11.07
N ILE A 402 -13.77 5.08 -10.07
CA ILE A 402 -13.59 5.53 -8.69
C ILE A 402 -12.19 5.15 -8.19
N GLY A 403 -11.55 6.06 -7.46
CA GLY A 403 -10.23 5.84 -6.86
C GLY A 403 -9.89 6.91 -5.81
N ASP A 404 -8.89 6.66 -4.99
CA ASP A 404 -8.46 7.52 -3.87
C ASP A 404 -7.03 8.06 -4.04
N GLY A 405 -6.18 7.38 -4.79
CA GLY A 405 -4.77 7.72 -4.97
C GLY A 405 -4.39 8.33 -6.32
N GLY A 406 -3.16 8.85 -6.40
CA GLY A 406 -2.57 9.36 -7.65
C GLY A 406 -2.51 8.31 -8.78
N ASN A 407 -2.42 7.03 -8.42
CA ASN A 407 -2.38 5.91 -9.38
C ASN A 407 -3.68 5.73 -10.17
N ASP A 408 -4.78 6.30 -9.70
CA ASP A 408 -6.10 6.15 -10.32
C ASP A 408 -6.51 7.39 -11.14
N VAL A 409 -5.73 8.47 -11.08
CA VAL A 409 -6.04 9.75 -11.75
C VAL A 409 -6.30 9.55 -13.25
N SER A 410 -5.40 8.84 -13.94
CA SER A 410 -5.56 8.59 -15.39
C SER A 410 -6.79 7.75 -15.72
N MET A 411 -7.18 6.83 -14.83
CA MET A 411 -8.39 6.00 -15.00
C MET A 411 -9.66 6.82 -14.75
N ILE A 412 -9.66 7.67 -13.72
CA ILE A 412 -10.74 8.61 -13.39
C ILE A 412 -11.00 9.56 -14.57
N GLN A 413 -9.94 10.14 -15.13
CA GLN A 413 -10.04 11.07 -16.27
C GLN A 413 -10.47 10.40 -17.58
N ALA A 414 -10.25 9.09 -17.74
CA ALA A 414 -10.67 8.36 -18.93
C ALA A 414 -12.18 8.02 -18.94
N ALA A 415 -12.83 8.07 -17.78
CA ALA A 415 -14.24 7.71 -17.60
C ALA A 415 -15.21 8.78 -18.11
N ASP A 416 -16.50 8.45 -18.24
CA ASP A 416 -17.55 9.47 -18.47
C ASP A 416 -17.91 10.19 -17.17
N VAL A 417 -17.72 9.53 -16.02
CA VAL A 417 -17.85 10.11 -14.68
C VAL A 417 -16.67 9.64 -13.84
N GLY A 418 -15.86 10.59 -13.39
CA GLY A 418 -14.79 10.36 -12.43
C GLY A 418 -15.25 10.64 -11.00
N VAL A 419 -15.03 9.70 -10.09
CA VAL A 419 -15.29 9.88 -8.65
C VAL A 419 -14.01 9.71 -7.86
N GLY A 420 -13.60 10.75 -7.16
CA GLY A 420 -12.45 10.72 -6.27
C GLY A 420 -12.90 10.49 -4.83
N ILE A 421 -12.30 9.52 -4.16
CA ILE A 421 -12.44 9.38 -2.71
C ILE A 421 -11.39 10.27 -2.05
N VAL A 422 -11.80 11.02 -1.01
CA VAL A 422 -10.86 11.80 -0.20
C VAL A 422 -9.98 10.84 0.60
N GLY A 423 -8.81 10.53 0.05
CA GLY A 423 -7.82 9.68 0.70
C GLY A 423 -7.14 10.37 1.89
N LYS A 424 -6.65 9.55 2.83
CA LYS A 424 -5.78 10.04 3.92
C LYS A 424 -4.38 10.42 3.42
N GLU A 425 -3.94 9.84 2.32
CA GLU A 425 -2.60 9.99 1.71
C GLU A 425 -2.47 11.26 0.84
N GLY A 426 -3.59 11.85 0.42
CA GLY A 426 -3.62 13.01 -0.46
C GLY A 426 -4.97 13.19 -1.13
N ARG A 427 -5.17 14.35 -1.76
CA ARG A 427 -6.41 14.70 -2.48
C ARG A 427 -6.27 14.62 -4.00
N GLN A 428 -5.23 13.97 -4.53
CA GLN A 428 -4.94 13.95 -5.97
C GLN A 428 -6.09 13.39 -6.81
N ALA A 429 -6.63 12.22 -6.44
CA ALA A 429 -7.80 11.66 -7.11
C ALA A 429 -9.04 12.55 -6.98
N SER A 430 -9.29 13.09 -5.77
CA SER A 430 -10.40 14.01 -5.51
C SER A 430 -10.32 15.32 -6.29
N LEU A 431 -9.12 15.84 -6.57
CA LEU A 431 -8.91 17.07 -7.32
C LEU A 431 -9.06 16.85 -8.82
N ALA A 432 -8.78 15.64 -9.30
CA ALA A 432 -8.88 15.27 -10.71
C ALA A 432 -10.26 14.70 -11.11
N ALA A 433 -11.18 14.50 -10.17
CA ALA A 433 -12.48 13.86 -10.38
C ALA A 433 -13.62 14.88 -10.56
N ASP A 434 -14.71 14.45 -11.21
CA ASP A 434 -15.93 15.25 -11.35
C ASP A 434 -16.68 15.38 -10.01
N PHE A 435 -16.67 14.30 -9.23
CA PHE A 435 -17.25 14.26 -7.88
C PHE A 435 -16.21 13.85 -6.85
N SER A 436 -16.24 14.50 -5.70
CA SER A 436 -15.45 14.11 -4.52
C SER A 436 -16.38 13.56 -3.44
N ILE A 437 -16.06 12.38 -2.90
CA ILE A 437 -16.77 11.75 -1.79
C ILE A 437 -15.80 11.29 -0.71
N GLU A 438 -16.24 11.23 0.54
CA GLU A 438 -15.35 10.82 1.65
C GLU A 438 -15.17 9.30 1.77
N GLN A 439 -16.21 8.53 1.44
CA GLN A 439 -16.24 7.08 1.62
C GLN A 439 -16.95 6.41 0.45
N PHE A 440 -16.57 5.16 0.16
CA PHE A 440 -17.15 4.38 -0.93
C PHE A 440 -18.67 4.23 -0.82
N CYS A 441 -19.21 4.08 0.40
CA CYS A 441 -20.65 3.89 0.60
C CYS A 441 -21.50 5.06 0.10
N HIS A 442 -20.95 6.28 0.05
CA HIS A 442 -21.63 7.46 -0.49
C HIS A 442 -21.88 7.38 -2.00
N LEU A 443 -21.13 6.55 -2.72
CA LEU A 443 -21.31 6.31 -4.16
C LEU A 443 -22.73 5.79 -4.47
N THR A 444 -23.30 4.98 -3.58
CA THR A 444 -24.66 4.45 -3.76
C THR A 444 -25.69 5.55 -3.83
N LYS A 445 -25.67 6.49 -2.89
CA LYS A 445 -26.56 7.66 -2.86
C LYS A 445 -26.30 8.57 -4.06
N LEU A 446 -25.03 8.80 -4.41
CA LEU A 446 -24.66 9.61 -5.56
C LEU A 446 -25.28 9.05 -6.85
N LEU A 447 -25.11 7.75 -7.14
CA LEU A 447 -25.57 7.16 -8.40
C LEU A 447 -27.07 6.85 -8.39
N VAL A 448 -27.56 6.14 -7.36
CA VAL A 448 -28.91 5.57 -7.36
C VAL A 448 -29.97 6.64 -7.05
N TRP A 449 -29.65 7.62 -6.21
CA TRP A 449 -30.56 8.71 -5.89
C TRP A 449 -30.31 9.95 -6.76
N HIS A 450 -29.14 10.59 -6.62
CA HIS A 450 -28.87 11.85 -7.32
C HIS A 450 -28.75 11.66 -8.83
N GLY A 451 -28.01 10.63 -9.29
CA GLY A 451 -27.86 10.30 -10.71
C GLY A 451 -29.19 10.00 -11.40
N ARG A 452 -30.01 9.11 -10.81
CA ARG A 452 -31.34 8.78 -11.36
C ARG A 452 -32.28 9.99 -11.41
N ASN A 453 -32.31 10.81 -10.37
CA ASN A 453 -33.17 12.00 -10.32
C ASN A 453 -32.71 13.06 -11.32
N SER A 454 -31.39 13.30 -11.43
CA SER A 454 -30.83 14.21 -12.42
C SER A 454 -31.18 13.76 -13.85
N TYR A 455 -30.98 12.48 -14.16
CA TYR A 455 -31.34 11.93 -15.48
C TYR A 455 -32.82 12.12 -15.81
N LYS A 456 -33.73 11.73 -14.92
CA LYS A 456 -35.18 11.86 -15.17
C LYS A 456 -35.63 13.31 -15.33
N ARG A 457 -35.12 14.22 -14.49
CA ARG A 457 -35.48 15.65 -14.53
C ARG A 457 -34.95 16.31 -15.80
N SER A 458 -33.70 16.06 -16.16
CA SER A 458 -33.10 16.58 -17.39
C SER A 458 -33.79 16.05 -18.64
N ALA A 459 -34.14 14.76 -18.68
CA ALA A 459 -34.90 14.19 -19.79
C ALA A 459 -36.28 14.83 -19.94
N LYS A 460 -37.02 14.98 -18.83
CA LYS A 460 -38.35 15.63 -18.83
C LYS A 460 -38.27 17.10 -19.26
N LEU A 461 -37.25 17.82 -18.79
CA LEU A 461 -37.03 19.22 -19.18
C LEU A 461 -36.70 19.34 -20.66
N ALA A 462 -35.80 18.50 -21.19
CA ALA A 462 -35.45 18.49 -22.60
C ALA A 462 -36.68 18.19 -23.48
N GLN A 463 -37.47 17.18 -23.11
CA GLN A 463 -38.74 16.87 -23.80
C GLN A 463 -39.71 18.04 -23.78
N PHE A 464 -39.85 18.71 -22.63
CA PHE A 464 -40.73 19.88 -22.51
C PHE A 464 -40.28 21.04 -23.41
N VAL A 465 -38.98 21.35 -23.44
CA VAL A 465 -38.42 22.41 -24.28
C VAL A 465 -38.62 22.10 -25.76
N ILE A 466 -38.32 20.86 -26.19
CA ILE A 466 -38.50 20.42 -27.58
C ILE A 466 -39.99 20.46 -27.97
N HIS A 467 -40.87 19.92 -27.14
CA HIS A 467 -42.32 19.90 -27.39
C HIS A 467 -42.88 21.32 -27.55
N ARG A 468 -42.52 22.24 -26.64
CA ARG A 468 -42.96 23.64 -26.71
C ARG A 468 -42.43 24.34 -27.95
N GLY A 469 -41.13 24.17 -28.26
CA GLY A 469 -40.52 24.75 -29.45
C GLY A 469 -41.14 24.22 -30.74
N LEU A 470 -41.43 22.93 -30.79
CA LEU A 470 -42.08 22.28 -31.93
C LEU A 470 -43.49 22.81 -32.16
N ILE A 471 -44.32 22.95 -31.11
CA ILE A 471 -45.68 23.49 -31.24
C ILE A 471 -45.65 24.90 -31.83
N ILE A 472 -44.82 25.79 -31.27
CA ILE A 472 -44.69 27.18 -31.75
C ILE A 472 -44.27 27.19 -33.23
N SER A 473 -43.29 26.36 -33.59
CA SER A 473 -42.79 26.25 -34.97
C SER A 473 -43.85 25.71 -35.93
N VAL A 474 -44.64 24.72 -35.52
CA VAL A 474 -45.74 24.17 -36.32
C VAL A 474 -46.83 25.21 -36.54
N CYS A 475 -47.23 25.95 -35.50
CA CYS A 475 -48.18 27.04 -35.62
C CYS A 475 -47.70 28.12 -36.59
N GLN A 476 -46.44 28.55 -36.46
CA GLN A 476 -45.81 29.48 -37.40
C GLN A 476 -45.80 28.93 -38.82
N THR A 477 -45.50 27.64 -39.01
CA THR A 477 -45.48 27.00 -40.34
C THR A 477 -46.88 27.01 -40.98
N MET A 478 -47.92 26.66 -40.22
CA MET A 478 -49.30 26.69 -40.72
C MET A 478 -49.74 28.12 -41.08
N TYR A 479 -49.37 29.11 -40.27
CA TYR A 479 -49.63 30.51 -40.59
C TYR A 479 -48.91 30.96 -41.86
N SER A 480 -47.63 30.60 -42.03
CA SER A 480 -46.89 30.90 -43.25
C SER A 480 -47.54 30.26 -44.48
N ILE A 481 -48.06 29.02 -44.39
CA ILE A 481 -48.82 28.40 -45.49
C ILE A 481 -50.08 29.21 -45.81
N ALA A 482 -50.86 29.60 -44.79
CA ALA A 482 -52.07 30.39 -44.96
C ALA A 482 -51.81 31.78 -45.56
N SER A 483 -50.67 32.41 -45.21
CA SER A 483 -50.20 33.69 -45.73
C SER A 483 -49.38 33.57 -47.03
N LYS A 484 -49.50 32.43 -47.75
CA LYS A 484 -48.80 32.18 -49.03
C LYS A 484 -47.27 32.37 -48.97
N PHE A 485 -46.67 31.98 -47.84
CA PHE A 485 -45.24 32.04 -47.55
C PHE A 485 -44.65 33.46 -47.46
N GLU A 486 -45.48 34.46 -47.19
CA GLU A 486 -44.97 35.78 -46.79
C GLU A 486 -44.20 35.68 -45.44
N PRO A 487 -43.06 36.40 -45.27
CA PRO A 487 -42.18 36.30 -44.11
C PRO A 487 -42.73 37.08 -42.91
N ILE A 488 -43.96 36.76 -42.51
CA ILE A 488 -44.68 37.40 -41.41
C ILE A 488 -44.65 36.47 -40.18
N ALA A 489 -44.24 37.01 -39.03
CA ALA A 489 -44.28 36.27 -37.78
C ALA A 489 -45.73 36.21 -37.24
N LEU A 490 -46.18 35.01 -36.90
CA LEU A 490 -47.47 34.77 -36.24
C LEU A 490 -47.48 35.36 -34.83
N TYR A 491 -46.33 35.28 -34.15
CA TYR A 491 -46.14 35.79 -32.80
C TYR A 491 -45.32 37.08 -32.86
N LYS A 492 -45.77 38.13 -32.17
CA LYS A 492 -45.07 39.42 -32.05
C LYS A 492 -44.09 39.43 -30.89
#